data_AF-A0A848ELN7-F1
#
_entry.id   AF-A0A848ELN7-F1
#
_cell.length_a   1.000
_cell.length_b   1.000
_cell.length_c   1.000
_cell.angle_alpha   90.00
_cell.angle_beta   90.00
_cell.angle_gamma   90.00
#
_symmetry.space_group_name_H-M   'P 1'
#
loop_
_entity.id
_entity.type
_entity.pdbx_description
1 polymer ?
#
loop_
_entity_poly.entity_id
_entity_poly.type
_entity_poly.pdbx_seq_one_letter_code
_entity_poly.pdbx_strand_id
1 'polypeptide(L)'
;MTQDEPDKQEKEEEEDASKKEAVKQQKDQDQSESENSQKESATDHKDSGTQQEEDSSQSGTVQLSVKSLVAGVFVLGVAVGFAGGVLTGNGGLMIAQPGNDAPNPSQAEETGSQETDTVDMSKIDMEGEPVLGQEDAPVTMVIYEDYQCPFCKRFETQTFPKIKSNYVDSGDVKVVWKDFPAPSLGHDWSEPAAAATECVYREGGNEAFWNVNKKVFEKAKTLTRGEDEFTTENIQSRIKEFASEEGVSESAVQSCIENDNPMQEVNEDKQGILGITSNIGTPTAVVNGKKVVGAQPYPQFETVIEEELS
;
A
#
# COMPACT_ATOMS: atom_id res chain seq x y z
N MET A 1 -28.40 17.58 78.24
CA MET A 1 -27.57 16.37 78.21
C MET A 1 -27.35 16.04 76.75
N THR A 2 -26.13 16.22 76.27
CA THR A 2 -25.67 15.71 74.97
C THR A 2 -25.34 14.23 75.11
N GLN A 3 -25.48 13.47 74.03
CA GLN A 3 -24.85 12.17 73.87
C GLN A 3 -24.08 12.19 72.56
N ASP A 4 -22.91 11.56 72.56
CA ASP A 4 -21.97 11.51 71.46
C ASP A 4 -22.33 10.42 70.45
N GLU A 5 -21.97 10.62 69.18
CA GLU A 5 -22.04 9.60 68.13
C GLU A 5 -20.83 9.72 67.18
N PRO A 6 -19.79 8.87 67.33
CA PRO A 6 -18.67 8.80 66.41
C PRO A 6 -18.43 7.35 65.93
N ASP A 7 -19.04 6.96 64.80
CA ASP A 7 -18.70 5.71 64.09
C ASP A 7 -18.91 5.86 62.58
N LYS A 8 -17.93 6.48 61.89
CA LYS A 8 -17.90 6.45 60.42
C LYS A 8 -16.53 6.59 59.76
N GLN A 9 -15.61 7.40 60.29
CA GLN A 9 -14.32 7.62 59.63
C GLN A 9 -13.35 6.42 59.73
N GLU A 10 -13.32 5.70 60.86
CA GLU A 10 -12.39 4.56 61.03
C GLU A 10 -12.67 3.41 60.04
N LYS A 11 -13.92 3.23 59.58
CA LYS A 11 -14.27 2.20 58.59
C LYS A 11 -13.80 2.51 57.15
N GLU A 12 -13.56 3.77 56.82
CA GLU A 12 -13.12 4.16 55.46
C GLU A 12 -11.59 4.02 55.29
N GLU A 13 -10.80 4.13 56.37
CA GLU A 13 -9.35 3.90 56.33
C GLU A 13 -8.98 2.40 56.28
N GLU A 14 -9.75 1.52 56.93
CA GLU A 14 -9.46 0.07 56.98
C GLU A 14 -9.65 -0.62 55.60
N GLU A 15 -10.60 -0.15 54.77
CA GLU A 15 -10.85 -0.71 53.44
C GLU A 15 -9.78 -0.32 52.40
N ASP A 16 -9.18 0.88 52.53
CA ASP A 16 -8.11 1.38 51.65
C ASP A 16 -6.74 0.74 51.99
N ALA A 17 -6.51 0.37 53.25
CA ALA A 17 -5.34 -0.42 53.66
C ALA A 17 -5.33 -1.81 52.99
N SER A 18 -6.45 -2.52 53.06
CA SER A 18 -6.62 -3.88 52.49
C SER A 18 -6.32 -3.94 50.98
N LYS A 19 -6.82 -2.97 50.21
CA LYS A 19 -6.62 -2.91 48.76
C LYS A 19 -5.15 -2.70 48.36
N LYS A 20 -4.37 -2.01 49.19
CA LYS A 20 -2.93 -1.73 48.93
C LYS A 20 -2.03 -2.94 49.15
N GLU A 21 -2.38 -3.85 50.06
CA GLU A 21 -1.64 -5.11 50.20
C GLU A 21 -1.90 -6.07 49.02
N ALA A 22 -3.15 -6.16 48.54
CA ALA A 22 -3.51 -7.01 47.40
C ALA A 22 -2.73 -6.64 46.12
N VAL A 23 -2.68 -5.35 45.77
CA VAL A 23 -1.93 -4.85 44.59
C VAL A 23 -0.43 -5.13 44.70
N LYS A 24 0.13 -5.19 45.92
CA LYS A 24 1.54 -5.54 46.11
C LYS A 24 1.80 -7.02 45.86
N GLN A 25 1.00 -7.91 46.44
CA GLN A 25 1.19 -9.36 46.34
C GLN A 25 1.14 -9.85 44.88
N GLN A 26 0.24 -9.29 44.07
CA GLN A 26 0.14 -9.65 42.65
C GLN A 26 1.40 -9.25 41.85
N LYS A 27 2.01 -8.09 42.18
CA LYS A 27 3.22 -7.61 41.50
C LYS A 27 4.48 -8.38 41.87
N ASP A 28 4.56 -8.88 43.11
CA ASP A 28 5.65 -9.77 43.55
C ASP A 28 5.54 -11.16 42.86
N GLN A 29 4.34 -11.55 42.38
CA GLN A 29 4.10 -12.81 41.68
C GLN A 29 4.55 -12.79 40.22
N ASP A 30 4.21 -11.73 39.45
CA ASP A 30 4.62 -11.56 38.04
C ASP A 30 6.15 -11.62 37.84
N GLN A 31 6.94 -11.08 38.79
CA GLN A 31 8.40 -11.15 38.69
C GLN A 31 8.93 -12.59 38.78
N SER A 32 8.27 -13.47 39.53
CA SER A 32 8.75 -14.84 39.79
C SER A 32 8.64 -15.76 38.56
N GLU A 33 7.66 -15.53 37.67
CA GLU A 33 7.53 -16.32 36.43
C GLU A 33 8.53 -15.87 35.36
N SER A 34 8.94 -14.60 35.37
CA SER A 34 9.90 -14.04 34.41
C SER A 34 11.31 -14.65 34.52
N GLU A 35 11.76 -15.02 35.72
CA GLU A 35 13.09 -15.62 35.94
C GLU A 35 13.15 -17.12 35.63
N ASN A 36 12.02 -17.83 35.59
CA ASN A 36 12.00 -19.28 35.43
C ASN A 36 12.11 -19.74 33.96
N SER A 37 11.64 -18.92 33.02
CA SER A 37 11.56 -19.25 31.59
C SER A 37 12.94 -19.35 30.88
N GLN A 38 13.98 -18.69 31.40
CA GLN A 38 15.31 -18.66 30.77
C GLN A 38 16.21 -19.88 31.05
N LYS A 39 15.69 -20.98 31.64
CA LYS A 39 16.54 -22.06 32.18
C LYS A 39 16.41 -23.44 31.52
N GLU A 40 15.45 -23.68 30.63
CA GLU A 40 15.20 -25.03 30.08
C GLU A 40 15.83 -25.33 28.71
N SER A 41 16.57 -24.41 28.10
CA SER A 41 17.20 -24.61 26.76
C SER A 41 18.68 -25.07 26.83
N ALA A 42 19.04 -25.95 27.76
CA ALA A 42 20.46 -26.21 28.09
C ALA A 42 20.88 -27.65 28.44
N THR A 43 20.13 -28.70 28.06
CA THR A 43 20.64 -30.10 28.09
C THR A 43 19.94 -31.04 27.10
N ASP A 44 20.66 -31.48 26.06
CA ASP A 44 20.73 -32.91 25.69
C ASP A 44 22.07 -33.20 24.95
N HIS A 45 22.50 -34.46 24.87
CA HIS A 45 23.90 -34.80 24.62
C HIS A 45 24.15 -36.23 24.07
N LYS A 46 24.81 -36.32 22.89
CA LYS A 46 25.36 -37.55 22.23
C LYS A 46 24.30 -38.50 21.61
N ASP A 47 24.64 -39.47 20.74
CA ASP A 47 25.96 -40.03 20.39
C ASP A 47 26.10 -40.54 18.92
N SER A 48 27.31 -41.01 18.60
CA SER A 48 27.78 -41.83 17.45
C SER A 48 28.51 -41.11 16.30
N GLY A 49 29.69 -41.63 15.92
CA GLY A 49 30.52 -41.08 14.82
C GLY A 49 32.04 -41.28 14.97
N THR A 50 32.50 -42.51 15.20
CA THR A 50 33.91 -42.87 15.49
C THR A 50 34.97 -42.37 14.48
N GLN A 51 36.09 -41.92 15.06
CA GLN A 51 37.54 -41.97 14.64
C GLN A 51 37.89 -42.85 13.41
N GLN A 52 39.00 -42.70 12.66
CA GLN A 52 40.35 -42.11 12.88
C GLN A 52 40.99 -41.89 11.45
N GLU A 53 42.18 -41.35 11.11
CA GLU A 53 43.51 -41.04 11.72
C GLU A 53 44.09 -39.71 11.16
N GLU A 54 45.27 -39.28 11.63
CA GLU A 54 46.05 -38.14 11.12
C GLU A 54 47.14 -38.58 10.10
N ASP A 55 47.59 -37.67 9.22
CA ASP A 55 49.04 -37.42 9.06
C ASP A 55 49.29 -35.99 8.51
N SER A 56 50.52 -35.50 8.67
CA SER A 56 50.98 -34.15 8.35
C SER A 56 52.15 -34.15 7.37
N SER A 57 52.23 -33.17 6.49
CA SER A 57 53.51 -32.81 5.87
C SER A 57 53.54 -31.38 5.36
N GLN A 58 54.72 -30.75 5.45
CA GLN A 58 55.00 -29.41 4.94
C GLN A 58 55.61 -29.50 3.55
N SER A 59 55.34 -28.51 2.69
CA SER A 59 56.37 -27.56 2.18
C SER A 59 55.89 -26.88 0.90
N GLY A 60 56.06 -25.57 0.83
CA GLY A 60 55.40 -24.73 -0.17
C GLY A 60 56.02 -24.68 -1.57
N THR A 61 55.34 -23.95 -2.45
CA THR A 61 55.97 -23.11 -3.48
C THR A 61 55.16 -21.83 -3.73
N VAL A 62 55.87 -20.70 -3.56
CA VAL A 62 55.84 -19.45 -4.36
C VAL A 62 54.49 -18.93 -4.90
N GLN A 63 54.14 -17.71 -4.46
CA GLN A 63 53.07 -16.87 -5.02
C GLN A 63 53.17 -16.59 -6.53
N LEU A 64 52.06 -16.19 -7.15
CA LEU A 64 52.01 -14.90 -7.84
C LEU A 64 50.59 -14.33 -7.91
N SER A 65 50.42 -13.04 -7.62
CA SER A 65 49.18 -12.29 -7.88
C SER A 65 49.33 -11.45 -9.15
N VAL A 66 48.33 -11.43 -10.01
CA VAL A 66 48.36 -10.67 -11.27
C VAL A 66 47.20 -9.68 -11.34
N LYS A 67 47.43 -8.48 -10.78
CA LYS A 67 46.66 -7.26 -11.06
C LYS A 67 47.55 -6.27 -11.83
N SER A 68 47.31 -6.09 -13.13
CA SER A 68 47.64 -4.89 -13.92
C SER A 68 46.96 -5.02 -15.29
N LEU A 69 46.14 -4.06 -15.76
CA LEU A 69 46.41 -2.64 -16.06
C LEU A 69 47.05 -2.47 -17.44
N VAL A 70 46.23 -2.02 -18.40
CA VAL A 70 46.64 -1.44 -19.69
C VAL A 70 45.88 -0.13 -19.85
N ALA A 71 46.55 0.95 -20.24
CA ALA A 71 45.98 2.29 -20.36
C ALA A 71 46.57 3.04 -21.56
N GLY A 72 45.75 3.88 -22.21
CA GLY A 72 46.12 4.67 -23.39
C GLY A 72 46.00 3.91 -24.72
N VAL A 73 46.00 4.59 -25.88
CA VAL A 73 46.10 6.04 -26.12
C VAL A 73 45.13 6.50 -27.23
N PHE A 74 44.52 7.65 -26.95
CA PHE A 74 43.95 8.68 -27.83
C PHE A 74 44.21 8.63 -29.35
N VAL A 75 43.11 8.88 -30.09
CA VAL A 75 42.96 9.78 -31.26
C VAL A 75 43.99 9.72 -32.40
N LEU A 76 43.49 9.38 -33.60
CA LEU A 76 43.94 10.00 -34.84
C LEU A 76 42.78 10.09 -35.84
N GLY A 77 42.34 11.31 -36.16
CA GLY A 77 41.41 11.57 -37.26
C GLY A 77 42.18 12.04 -38.49
N VAL A 78 41.80 11.57 -39.68
CA VAL A 78 42.29 12.09 -40.97
C VAL A 78 41.09 12.32 -41.88
N ALA A 79 41.08 13.44 -42.58
CA ALA A 79 39.95 13.90 -43.38
C ALA A 79 40.26 13.95 -44.87
N VAL A 80 39.21 13.87 -45.69
CA VAL A 80 39.14 14.21 -47.13
C VAL A 80 40.00 13.39 -48.10
N GLY A 81 39.31 12.70 -49.02
CA GLY A 81 39.84 12.26 -50.31
C GLY A 81 38.80 12.52 -51.40
N PHE A 82 38.85 13.70 -52.04
CA PHE A 82 37.84 14.14 -53.00
C PHE A 82 38.17 13.67 -54.44
N ALA A 83 37.44 12.67 -54.93
CA ALA A 83 37.31 12.33 -56.35
C ALA A 83 35.99 11.55 -56.52
N GLY A 84 35.19 11.74 -57.57
CA GLY A 84 35.39 12.59 -58.75
C GLY A 84 34.49 12.09 -59.89
N GLY A 85 33.17 12.02 -59.62
CA GLY A 85 32.20 11.34 -60.50
C GLY A 85 31.03 12.23 -60.89
N VAL A 86 31.14 12.93 -62.02
CA VAL A 86 30.02 13.62 -62.67
C VAL A 86 29.36 12.65 -63.65
N LEU A 87 28.16 12.17 -63.34
CA LEU A 87 27.25 11.56 -64.32
C LEU A 87 25.84 12.11 -64.14
N THR A 88 25.18 12.36 -65.26
CA THR A 88 23.93 13.11 -65.36
C THR A 88 22.70 12.24 -65.09
N GLY A 89 21.78 12.72 -64.25
CA GLY A 89 20.45 12.15 -64.07
C GLY A 89 19.52 13.11 -63.34
N ASN A 90 18.27 13.24 -63.79
CA ASN A 90 17.32 14.20 -63.21
C ASN A 90 16.82 13.74 -61.83
N GLY A 91 17.13 14.53 -60.79
CA GLY A 91 16.53 14.42 -59.45
C GLY A 91 16.75 15.73 -58.71
N GLY A 92 15.66 16.43 -58.37
CA GLY A 92 15.74 17.77 -57.76
C GLY A 92 16.14 17.72 -56.29
N LEU A 93 17.35 18.20 -55.97
CA LEU A 93 17.79 18.39 -54.59
C LEU A 93 17.11 19.62 -53.98
N MET A 94 16.14 19.41 -53.10
CA MET A 94 15.54 20.48 -52.30
C MET A 94 16.57 21.01 -51.29
N ILE A 95 17.00 22.27 -51.44
CA ILE A 95 17.78 22.98 -50.42
C ILE A 95 16.80 23.64 -49.47
N ALA A 96 16.70 23.12 -48.24
CA ALA A 96 15.87 23.73 -47.20
C ALA A 96 16.49 25.07 -46.75
N GLN A 97 15.68 26.13 -46.77
CA GLN A 97 16.03 27.41 -46.15
C GLN A 97 15.73 27.38 -44.64
N PRO A 98 16.49 28.10 -43.80
CA PRO A 98 16.15 28.29 -42.40
C PRO A 98 14.94 29.23 -42.27
N GLY A 99 13.75 28.67 -42.14
CA GLY A 99 12.55 29.37 -41.68
C GLY A 99 12.55 29.48 -40.15
N ASN A 100 12.13 30.62 -39.59
CA ASN A 100 12.12 30.87 -38.15
C ASN A 100 10.83 30.38 -37.46
N ASP A 101 10.21 29.33 -37.99
CA ASP A 101 8.94 28.78 -37.53
C ASP A 101 9.18 27.64 -36.54
N ALA A 102 9.47 28.00 -35.30
CA ALA A 102 9.55 27.04 -34.20
C ALA A 102 8.15 26.45 -33.92
N PRO A 103 7.97 25.11 -33.89
CA PRO A 103 6.68 24.52 -33.57
C PRO A 103 6.20 24.91 -32.18
N ASN A 104 4.98 25.46 -32.10
CA ASN A 104 4.31 25.72 -30.84
C ASN A 104 3.99 24.37 -30.14
N PRO A 105 4.44 24.12 -28.90
CA PRO A 105 4.15 22.86 -28.21
C PRO A 105 2.68 22.73 -27.76
N SER A 106 1.87 23.78 -27.87
CA SER A 106 0.46 23.81 -27.45
C SER A 106 -0.50 23.19 -28.47
N GLN A 107 -0.23 21.97 -28.96
CA GLN A 107 -1.25 21.14 -29.62
C GLN A 107 -0.90 19.64 -29.59
N ALA A 108 -0.66 19.10 -28.39
CA ALA A 108 -0.86 17.69 -28.11
C ALA A 108 -2.36 17.46 -27.84
N GLU A 109 -3.15 17.36 -28.89
CA GLU A 109 -4.56 16.94 -28.78
C GLU A 109 -4.60 15.44 -28.47
N GLU A 110 -4.84 15.08 -27.21
CA GLU A 110 -5.17 13.70 -26.83
C GLU A 110 -6.59 13.36 -27.28
N THR A 111 -6.79 13.25 -28.60
CA THR A 111 -7.95 12.58 -29.18
C THR A 111 -7.81 11.06 -29.00
N GLY A 112 -7.70 10.63 -27.74
CA GLY A 112 -7.94 9.25 -27.34
C GLY A 112 -9.40 8.95 -27.59
N SER A 113 -9.70 8.19 -28.64
CA SER A 113 -11.04 7.70 -28.92
C SER A 113 -11.49 6.80 -27.76
N GLN A 114 -12.29 7.33 -26.84
CA GLN A 114 -12.90 6.53 -25.79
C GLN A 114 -13.95 5.61 -26.42
N GLU A 115 -13.53 4.38 -26.78
CA GLU A 115 -14.44 3.25 -26.62
C GLU A 115 -14.81 3.20 -25.14
N THR A 116 -16.10 3.33 -24.84
CA THR A 116 -16.63 3.13 -23.49
C THR A 116 -16.48 1.65 -23.13
N ASP A 117 -15.39 1.31 -22.45
CA ASP A 117 -15.11 -0.04 -21.95
C ASP A 117 -16.07 -0.34 -20.78
N THR A 118 -17.28 -0.77 -21.14
CA THR A 118 -18.38 -0.98 -20.20
C THR A 118 -18.23 -2.30 -19.44
N VAL A 119 -18.26 -2.23 -18.12
CA VAL A 119 -18.32 -3.37 -17.21
C VAL A 119 -19.77 -3.63 -16.80
N ASP A 120 -20.16 -4.89 -16.74
CA ASP A 120 -21.48 -5.30 -16.25
C ASP A 120 -21.48 -5.30 -14.71
N MET A 121 -22.09 -4.28 -14.11
CA MET A 121 -22.20 -4.11 -12.65
C MET A 121 -22.82 -5.33 -11.95
N SER A 122 -23.68 -6.10 -12.63
CA SER A 122 -24.29 -7.32 -12.05
C SER A 122 -23.32 -8.50 -11.90
N LYS A 123 -22.06 -8.34 -12.36
CA LYS A 123 -20.97 -9.31 -12.15
C LYS A 123 -19.87 -8.80 -11.20
N ILE A 124 -20.01 -7.59 -10.66
CA ILE A 124 -19.16 -7.13 -9.56
C ILE A 124 -19.85 -7.55 -8.28
N ASP A 125 -19.20 -8.40 -7.47
CA ASP A 125 -19.67 -8.64 -6.11
C ASP A 125 -19.37 -7.41 -5.25
N MET A 126 -20.32 -7.04 -4.40
CA MET A 126 -20.29 -5.89 -3.51
C MET A 126 -20.88 -6.24 -2.13
N GLU A 127 -21.24 -7.51 -1.88
CA GLU A 127 -21.63 -7.96 -0.55
C GLU A 127 -20.39 -8.02 0.34
N GLY A 128 -20.49 -7.47 1.56
CA GLY A 128 -19.35 -7.41 2.49
C GLY A 128 -18.42 -6.22 2.30
N GLU A 129 -18.56 -5.38 1.27
CA GLU A 129 -17.58 -4.31 1.00
C GLU A 129 -17.70 -3.05 1.88
N PRO A 130 -16.59 -2.30 2.06
CA PRO A 130 -16.64 -0.93 2.59
C PRO A 130 -17.35 0.04 1.63
N VAL A 131 -18.35 0.76 2.14
CA VAL A 131 -19.21 1.70 1.40
C VAL A 131 -19.15 3.11 2.00
N LEU A 132 -19.09 4.14 1.14
CA LEU A 132 -19.18 5.55 1.51
C LEU A 132 -20.30 6.24 0.73
N GLY A 133 -21.22 6.92 1.42
CA GLY A 133 -22.34 7.65 0.81
C GLY A 133 -23.70 7.22 1.35
N GLN A 134 -24.76 7.49 0.59
CA GLN A 134 -26.13 7.10 0.91
C GLN A 134 -26.47 5.80 0.16
N GLU A 135 -27.15 4.85 0.81
CA GLU A 135 -27.38 3.51 0.25
C GLU A 135 -28.28 3.55 -1.01
N ASP A 136 -29.18 4.51 -1.09
CA ASP A 136 -30.09 4.78 -2.21
C ASP A 136 -29.55 5.82 -3.22
N ALA A 137 -28.24 6.14 -3.16
CA ALA A 137 -27.59 7.02 -4.13
C ALA A 137 -27.75 6.48 -5.58
N PRO A 138 -28.14 7.32 -6.56
CA PRO A 138 -28.44 6.89 -7.93
C PRO A 138 -27.21 6.43 -8.72
N VAL A 139 -26.01 6.86 -8.35
CA VAL A 139 -24.75 6.43 -8.98
C VAL A 139 -23.93 5.57 -8.01
N THR A 140 -23.54 4.39 -8.45
CA THR A 140 -22.58 3.52 -7.73
C THR A 140 -21.22 3.56 -8.42
N MET A 141 -20.19 3.96 -7.68
CA MET A 141 -18.79 3.95 -8.09
C MET A 141 -18.04 2.84 -7.34
N VAL A 142 -17.71 1.74 -8.00
CA VAL A 142 -16.77 0.76 -7.45
C VAL A 142 -15.34 1.23 -7.75
N ILE A 143 -14.47 1.32 -6.76
CA ILE A 143 -13.09 1.80 -6.92
C ILE A 143 -12.07 0.69 -6.56
N TYR A 144 -11.33 0.23 -7.57
CA TYR A 144 -10.25 -0.75 -7.42
C TYR A 144 -8.91 -0.04 -7.23
N GLU A 145 -8.32 -0.18 -6.05
CA GLU A 145 -7.15 0.59 -5.58
C GLU A 145 -6.01 -0.31 -5.04
N ASP A 146 -4.87 0.31 -4.73
CA ASP A 146 -3.68 -0.35 -4.19
C ASP A 146 -2.91 0.65 -3.30
N TYR A 147 -2.76 0.34 -2.01
CA TYR A 147 -2.19 1.25 -1.01
C TYR A 147 -0.75 1.72 -1.26
N GLN A 148 0.07 0.94 -1.99
CA GLN A 148 1.44 1.31 -2.36
C GLN A 148 1.51 1.98 -3.75
N CYS A 149 0.44 1.88 -4.56
CA CYS A 149 0.42 2.46 -5.90
C CYS A 149 0.50 3.99 -5.86
N PRO A 150 1.51 4.61 -6.50
CA PRO A 150 1.68 6.06 -6.48
C PRO A 150 0.58 6.81 -7.27
N PHE A 151 -0.17 6.10 -8.12
CA PHE A 151 -1.35 6.65 -8.79
C PHE A 151 -2.57 6.65 -7.87
N CYS A 152 -2.80 5.59 -7.08
CA CYS A 152 -3.88 5.53 -6.09
C CYS A 152 -3.77 6.67 -5.09
N LYS A 153 -2.59 6.84 -4.47
CA LYS A 153 -2.31 8.03 -3.65
C LYS A 153 -2.61 9.36 -4.36
N ARG A 154 -2.34 9.48 -5.67
CA ARG A 154 -2.65 10.72 -6.42
C ARG A 154 -4.16 10.92 -6.57
N PHE A 155 -4.92 9.86 -6.83
CA PHE A 155 -6.38 9.92 -6.88
C PHE A 155 -6.94 10.33 -5.51
N GLU A 156 -6.58 9.59 -4.44
CA GLU A 156 -7.05 9.83 -3.08
C GLU A 156 -6.66 11.20 -2.51
N THR A 157 -5.49 11.75 -2.86
CA THR A 157 -5.06 13.06 -2.34
C THR A 157 -5.46 14.26 -3.21
N GLN A 158 -6.03 14.08 -4.41
CA GLN A 158 -6.25 15.19 -5.38
C GLN A 158 -7.57 15.16 -6.16
N THR A 159 -8.13 13.96 -6.41
CA THR A 159 -9.35 13.75 -7.19
C THR A 159 -10.50 13.29 -6.27
N PHE A 160 -10.32 12.22 -5.50
CA PHE A 160 -11.37 11.67 -4.62
C PHE A 160 -11.97 12.69 -3.64
N PRO A 161 -11.21 13.60 -3.00
CA PRO A 161 -11.79 14.56 -2.04
C PRO A 161 -12.80 15.52 -2.68
N LYS A 162 -12.70 15.74 -4.00
CA LYS A 162 -13.67 16.54 -4.77
C LYS A 162 -14.90 15.71 -5.16
N ILE A 163 -14.70 14.46 -5.57
CA ILE A 163 -15.80 13.52 -5.82
C ILE A 163 -16.64 13.37 -4.54
N LYS A 164 -15.98 13.14 -3.40
CA LYS A 164 -16.62 13.04 -2.10
C LYS A 164 -17.41 14.31 -1.76
N SER A 165 -16.75 15.48 -1.80
CA SER A 165 -17.37 16.76 -1.41
C SER A 165 -18.49 17.24 -2.33
N ASN A 166 -18.54 16.79 -3.59
CA ASN A 166 -19.51 17.27 -4.58
C ASN A 166 -20.67 16.28 -4.82
N TYR A 167 -20.44 14.97 -4.64
CA TYR A 167 -21.42 13.92 -5.01
C TYR A 167 -21.70 12.90 -3.91
N VAL A 168 -20.73 12.57 -3.06
CA VAL A 168 -20.95 11.57 -1.99
C VAL A 168 -21.59 12.21 -0.76
N ASP A 169 -21.15 13.42 -0.42
CA ASP A 169 -21.66 14.21 0.71
C ASP A 169 -23.03 14.86 0.42
N SER A 170 -23.46 14.91 -0.86
CA SER A 170 -24.82 15.27 -1.27
C SER A 170 -25.77 14.06 -1.31
N GLY A 171 -25.24 12.87 -1.61
CA GLY A 171 -26.02 11.63 -1.79
C GLY A 171 -26.23 11.19 -3.24
N ASP A 172 -25.60 11.86 -4.20
CA ASP A 172 -25.71 11.54 -5.64
C ASP A 172 -24.88 10.30 -6.01
N VAL A 173 -23.77 10.06 -5.32
CA VAL A 173 -22.86 8.92 -5.51
C VAL A 173 -22.70 8.13 -4.20
N LYS A 174 -22.74 6.79 -4.28
CA LYS A 174 -22.11 5.92 -3.30
C LYS A 174 -20.86 5.26 -3.88
N VAL A 175 -19.83 5.12 -3.05
CA VAL A 175 -18.53 4.56 -3.40
C VAL A 175 -18.38 3.23 -2.70
N VAL A 176 -17.97 2.20 -3.43
CA VAL A 176 -17.67 0.86 -2.91
C VAL A 176 -16.18 0.62 -3.11
N TRP A 177 -15.44 0.36 -2.03
CA TRP A 177 -14.03 -0.01 -2.11
C TRP A 177 -13.86 -1.41 -2.73
N LYS A 178 -12.72 -1.66 -3.36
CA LYS A 178 -12.24 -2.99 -3.76
C LYS A 178 -10.70 -3.02 -3.74
N ASP A 179 -10.13 -4.04 -3.12
CA ASP A 179 -8.68 -4.21 -3.03
C ASP A 179 -8.10 -4.85 -4.30
N PHE A 180 -7.08 -4.21 -4.88
CA PHE A 180 -6.34 -4.72 -6.05
C PHE A 180 -4.82 -4.64 -5.86
N PRO A 181 -4.25 -5.24 -4.79
CA PRO A 181 -2.81 -5.16 -4.52
C PRO A 181 -1.98 -5.87 -5.59
N ALA A 182 -0.95 -5.21 -6.10
CA ALA A 182 -0.14 -5.65 -7.23
C ALA A 182 1.34 -5.90 -6.87
N PRO A 183 1.68 -6.87 -5.98
CA PRO A 183 3.05 -7.12 -5.55
C PRO A 183 4.00 -7.52 -6.70
N SER A 184 3.46 -8.03 -7.82
CA SER A 184 4.21 -8.28 -9.05
C SER A 184 4.81 -7.02 -9.70
N LEU A 185 4.43 -5.82 -9.25
CA LEU A 185 5.00 -4.53 -9.62
C LEU A 185 6.02 -3.99 -8.59
N GLY A 186 6.35 -4.77 -7.55
CA GLY A 186 7.16 -4.34 -6.40
C GLY A 186 6.34 -3.66 -5.31
N HIS A 187 5.03 -3.92 -5.26
CA HIS A 187 4.13 -3.42 -4.21
C HIS A 187 4.12 -4.39 -3.00
N ASP A 188 5.31 -4.61 -2.45
CA ASP A 188 5.62 -5.65 -1.44
C ASP A 188 4.88 -5.49 -0.10
N TRP A 189 4.20 -4.36 0.15
CA TRP A 189 3.40 -4.13 1.35
C TRP A 189 1.90 -3.88 1.10
N SER A 190 1.41 -3.91 -0.14
CA SER A 190 -0.02 -3.69 -0.41
C SER A 190 -0.92 -4.84 0.04
N GLU A 191 -0.49 -6.10 -0.08
CA GLU A 191 -1.28 -7.25 0.40
C GLU A 191 -1.46 -7.24 1.93
N PRO A 192 -0.41 -7.07 2.77
CA PRO A 192 -0.61 -6.91 4.21
C PRO A 192 -1.30 -5.60 4.61
N ALA A 193 -1.27 -4.55 3.78
CA ALA A 193 -2.07 -3.34 3.99
C ALA A 193 -3.57 -3.62 3.81
N ALA A 194 -3.95 -4.14 2.65
CA ALA A 194 -5.30 -4.57 2.29
C ALA A 194 -5.93 -5.46 3.37
N ALA A 195 -5.23 -6.56 3.72
CA ALA A 195 -5.66 -7.48 4.77
C ALA A 195 -5.89 -6.82 6.15
N ALA A 196 -5.11 -5.78 6.48
CA ALA A 196 -5.28 -5.07 7.74
C ALA A 196 -6.41 -4.03 7.67
N THR A 197 -6.62 -3.34 6.54
CA THR A 197 -7.74 -2.42 6.37
C THR A 197 -9.08 -3.14 6.28
N GLU A 198 -9.13 -4.33 5.67
CA GLU A 198 -10.31 -5.20 5.68
C GLU A 198 -10.69 -5.60 7.13
N CYS A 199 -9.71 -5.93 7.97
CA CYS A 199 -9.97 -6.14 9.39
C CYS A 199 -10.38 -4.86 10.16
N VAL A 200 -9.96 -3.67 9.73
CA VAL A 200 -10.49 -2.40 10.29
C VAL A 200 -11.95 -2.20 9.90
N TYR A 201 -12.34 -2.56 8.67
CA TYR A 201 -13.74 -2.53 8.25
C TYR A 201 -14.60 -3.54 9.03
N ARG A 202 -14.15 -4.79 9.20
CA ARG A 202 -14.87 -5.82 9.97
C ARG A 202 -15.13 -5.41 11.42
N GLU A 203 -14.14 -4.82 12.08
CA GLU A 203 -14.20 -4.47 13.50
C GLU A 203 -14.74 -3.06 13.79
N GLY A 204 -14.66 -2.13 12.83
CA GLY A 204 -15.01 -0.71 13.00
C GLY A 204 -16.05 -0.16 12.03
N GLY A 205 -16.43 -0.92 11.00
CA GLY A 205 -17.34 -0.50 9.94
C GLY A 205 -16.80 0.60 9.03
N ASN A 206 -17.70 1.16 8.22
CA ASN A 206 -17.38 2.14 7.18
C ASN A 206 -16.63 3.38 7.70
N GLU A 207 -17.06 3.98 8.82
CA GLU A 207 -16.45 5.23 9.31
C GLU A 207 -14.97 5.03 9.68
N ALA A 208 -14.65 3.96 10.43
CA ALA A 208 -13.28 3.61 10.76
C ALA A 208 -12.46 3.24 9.50
N PHE A 209 -13.03 2.46 8.58
CA PHE A 209 -12.36 2.09 7.34
C PHE A 209 -11.95 3.32 6.53
N TRP A 210 -12.89 4.20 6.17
CA TRP A 210 -12.62 5.34 5.29
C TRP A 210 -11.70 6.38 5.95
N ASN A 211 -11.75 6.53 7.27
CA ASN A 211 -10.80 7.38 8.00
C ASN A 211 -9.39 6.77 8.03
N VAL A 212 -9.24 5.44 8.21
CA VAL A 212 -7.93 4.76 8.19
C VAL A 212 -7.34 4.70 6.77
N ASN A 213 -8.13 4.33 5.77
CA ASN A 213 -7.77 4.31 4.35
C ASN A 213 -7.15 5.65 3.93
N LYS A 214 -7.85 6.76 4.22
CA LYS A 214 -7.35 8.12 3.99
C LYS A 214 -6.02 8.38 4.70
N LYS A 215 -5.88 8.02 5.98
CA LYS A 215 -4.61 8.19 6.74
C LYS A 215 -3.45 7.42 6.10
N VAL A 216 -3.70 6.20 5.60
CA VAL A 216 -2.69 5.41 4.88
C VAL A 216 -2.25 6.18 3.62
N PHE A 217 -3.16 6.61 2.75
CA PHE A 217 -2.77 7.35 1.54
C PHE A 217 -2.13 8.71 1.83
N GLU A 218 -2.59 9.47 2.82
CA GLU A 218 -1.94 10.74 3.22
C GLU A 218 -0.48 10.51 3.65
N LYS A 219 -0.22 9.46 4.45
CA LYS A 219 1.11 9.16 5.02
C LYS A 219 2.04 8.39 4.08
N ALA A 220 1.51 7.56 3.16
CA ALA A 220 2.30 6.69 2.27
C ALA A 220 3.34 7.48 1.44
N LYS A 221 4.63 7.24 1.66
CA LYS A 221 5.71 7.96 0.98
C LYS A 221 6.07 7.27 -0.32
N THR A 222 5.96 7.98 -1.44
CA THR A 222 6.18 7.42 -2.78
C THR A 222 7.65 7.42 -3.23
N LEU A 223 8.52 8.24 -2.62
CA LEU A 223 9.88 8.51 -3.12
C LEU A 223 10.94 8.74 -2.02
N THR A 224 10.63 8.57 -0.73
CA THR A 224 11.52 8.98 0.38
C THR A 224 11.61 7.96 1.50
N ARG A 225 12.83 7.46 1.73
CA ARG A 225 13.16 6.54 2.83
C ARG A 225 13.30 7.25 4.18
N GLY A 226 12.86 6.62 5.26
CA GLY A 226 12.96 7.15 6.63
C GLY A 226 12.15 6.36 7.66
N GLU A 227 12.13 6.79 8.92
CA GLU A 227 11.50 6.06 10.04
C GLU A 227 9.95 5.99 9.96
N ASP A 228 9.34 6.89 9.20
CA ASP A 228 7.92 6.86 8.81
C ASP A 228 7.75 6.51 7.30
N GLU A 229 8.61 5.65 6.75
CA GLU A 229 8.35 4.90 5.51
C GLU A 229 7.49 3.65 5.85
N PHE A 230 6.53 3.31 5.00
CA PHE A 230 5.77 2.06 5.14
C PHE A 230 6.56 0.90 4.53
N THR A 231 6.59 -0.23 5.24
CA THR A 231 7.26 -1.47 4.82
C THR A 231 6.40 -2.67 5.19
N THR A 232 6.69 -3.82 4.59
CA THR A 232 5.97 -5.09 4.81
C THR A 232 5.96 -5.48 6.30
N GLU A 233 7.01 -5.15 7.04
CA GLU A 233 7.16 -5.42 8.47
C GLU A 233 6.39 -4.45 9.39
N ASN A 234 6.07 -3.24 8.92
CA ASN A 234 5.49 -2.20 9.77
C ASN A 234 4.04 -1.80 9.42
N ILE A 235 3.58 -2.03 8.19
CA ILE A 235 2.31 -1.48 7.69
C ILE A 235 1.10 -1.92 8.52
N GLN A 236 1.07 -3.18 8.99
CA GLN A 236 -0.01 -3.69 9.84
C GLN A 236 0.01 -3.08 11.26
N SER A 237 1.19 -2.73 11.79
CA SER A 237 1.28 -1.93 13.02
C SER A 237 0.70 -0.54 12.81
N ARG A 238 1.10 0.13 11.72
CA ARG A 238 0.63 1.49 11.40
C ARG A 238 -0.88 1.54 11.16
N ILE A 239 -1.46 0.55 10.49
CA ILE A 239 -2.90 0.47 10.28
C ILE A 239 -3.66 0.25 11.60
N LYS A 240 -3.15 -0.60 12.51
CA LYS A 240 -3.70 -0.74 13.86
C LYS A 240 -3.61 0.55 14.68
N GLU A 241 -2.46 1.22 14.66
CA GLU A 241 -2.26 2.54 15.29
C GLU A 241 -3.30 3.56 14.77
N PHE A 242 -3.57 3.58 13.46
CA PHE A 242 -4.57 4.47 12.87
C PHE A 242 -6.01 4.07 13.19
N ALA A 243 -6.26 2.77 13.42
CA ALA A 243 -7.57 2.23 13.77
C ALA A 243 -7.92 2.48 15.24
N SER A 244 -6.93 2.47 16.15
CA SER A 244 -7.14 2.82 17.56
C SER A 244 -7.39 4.32 17.76
N GLU A 245 -6.87 5.18 16.88
CA GLU A 245 -7.30 6.59 16.76
C GLU A 245 -8.80 6.73 16.38
N GLU A 246 -9.37 5.76 15.66
CA GLU A 246 -10.80 5.70 15.30
C GLU A 246 -11.63 4.85 16.30
N GLY A 247 -11.03 4.41 17.41
CA GLY A 247 -11.71 3.64 18.47
C GLY A 247 -11.79 2.13 18.25
N VAL A 248 -11.21 1.59 17.17
CA VAL A 248 -11.14 0.15 16.89
C VAL A 248 -9.98 -0.49 17.66
N SER A 249 -10.19 -1.65 18.29
CA SER A 249 -9.13 -2.28 19.08
C SER A 249 -8.03 -2.88 18.20
N GLU A 250 -6.78 -2.50 18.44
CA GLU A 250 -5.60 -3.10 17.78
C GLU A 250 -5.54 -4.63 17.99
N SER A 251 -6.02 -5.13 19.13
CA SER A 251 -6.07 -6.57 19.40
C SER A 251 -7.15 -7.29 18.60
N ALA A 252 -8.23 -6.61 18.22
CA ALA A 252 -9.30 -7.18 17.42
C ALA A 252 -8.88 -7.22 15.94
N VAL A 253 -8.33 -6.12 15.43
CA VAL A 253 -7.71 -6.08 14.08
C VAL A 253 -6.60 -7.12 13.96
N GLN A 254 -5.74 -7.30 14.98
CA GLN A 254 -4.74 -8.38 15.00
C GLN A 254 -5.39 -9.78 14.99
N SER A 255 -6.43 -10.00 15.80
CA SER A 255 -7.15 -11.27 15.84
C SER A 255 -7.76 -11.62 14.49
N CYS A 256 -8.36 -10.66 13.80
CA CYS A 256 -8.91 -10.85 12.45
C CYS A 256 -7.82 -11.17 11.42
N ILE A 257 -6.68 -10.47 11.45
CA ILE A 257 -5.53 -10.77 10.56
C ILE A 257 -5.02 -12.20 10.77
N GLU A 258 -5.02 -12.69 12.01
CA GLU A 258 -4.52 -14.03 12.36
C GLU A 258 -5.52 -15.18 12.11
N ASN A 259 -6.83 -14.94 12.24
CA ASN A 259 -7.84 -16.00 12.32
C ASN A 259 -8.92 -15.95 11.24
N ASP A 260 -9.28 -14.75 10.75
CA ASP A 260 -10.49 -14.55 9.93
C ASP A 260 -10.20 -14.46 8.42
N ASN A 261 -8.96 -14.81 8.03
CA ASN A 261 -8.51 -14.96 6.65
C ASN A 261 -8.85 -13.77 5.71
N PRO A 262 -8.58 -12.49 6.08
CA PRO A 262 -8.94 -11.32 5.26
C PRO A 262 -8.26 -11.32 3.88
N MET A 263 -7.13 -12.03 3.72
CA MET A 263 -6.50 -12.27 2.41
C MET A 263 -7.39 -13.06 1.44
N GLN A 264 -8.52 -13.63 1.88
CA GLN A 264 -9.50 -14.24 0.98
C GLN A 264 -10.22 -13.17 0.15
N GLU A 265 -10.90 -12.20 0.77
CA GLU A 265 -11.65 -11.17 0.03
C GLU A 265 -10.72 -10.37 -0.89
N VAL A 266 -9.54 -9.98 -0.38
CA VAL A 266 -8.46 -9.31 -1.13
C VAL A 266 -8.02 -10.09 -2.39
N ASN A 267 -8.20 -11.42 -2.41
CA ASN A 267 -7.98 -12.24 -3.60
C ASN A 267 -9.26 -12.47 -4.43
N GLU A 268 -10.45 -12.47 -3.83
CA GLU A 268 -11.72 -12.61 -4.54
C GLU A 268 -12.06 -11.32 -5.32
N ASP A 269 -11.81 -10.13 -4.76
CA ASP A 269 -11.85 -8.82 -5.43
C ASP A 269 -11.03 -8.78 -6.73
N LYS A 270 -9.74 -9.06 -6.54
CA LYS A 270 -8.69 -9.06 -7.55
C LYS A 270 -9.00 -10.05 -8.67
N GLN A 271 -9.55 -11.22 -8.35
CA GLN A 271 -9.95 -12.22 -9.34
C GLN A 271 -11.29 -11.88 -10.01
N GLY A 272 -12.27 -11.36 -9.27
CA GLY A 272 -13.59 -11.02 -9.76
C GLY A 272 -13.53 -10.02 -10.91
N ILE A 273 -12.81 -8.91 -10.72
CA ILE A 273 -12.67 -7.89 -11.78
C ILE A 273 -11.85 -8.38 -12.98
N LEU A 274 -10.79 -9.17 -12.75
CA LEU A 274 -10.01 -9.82 -13.82
C LEU A 274 -10.81 -10.88 -14.60
N GLY A 275 -11.86 -11.44 -14.01
CA GLY A 275 -12.76 -12.38 -14.66
C GLY A 275 -13.80 -11.73 -15.59
N ILE A 276 -14.07 -10.42 -15.45
CA ILE A 276 -15.18 -9.73 -16.14
C ILE A 276 -14.73 -8.61 -17.07
N THR A 277 -13.51 -8.07 -16.93
CA THR A 277 -12.98 -7.02 -17.82
C THR A 277 -11.48 -7.18 -18.09
N SER A 278 -10.97 -6.44 -19.08
CA SER A 278 -9.55 -6.41 -19.45
C SER A 278 -8.95 -5.01 -19.24
N ASN A 279 -7.64 -4.87 -19.45
CA ASN A 279 -6.92 -3.58 -19.35
C ASN A 279 -7.12 -2.84 -18.02
N ILE A 280 -7.25 -3.58 -16.90
CA ILE A 280 -7.30 -2.99 -15.56
C ILE A 280 -5.89 -2.73 -14.99
N GLY A 281 -5.78 -1.63 -14.26
CA GLY A 281 -4.64 -1.26 -13.41
C GLY A 281 -5.11 -0.22 -12.38
N THR A 282 -4.31 0.07 -11.37
CA THR A 282 -4.80 0.86 -10.22
C THR A 282 -4.44 2.35 -10.29
N PRO A 283 -5.37 3.26 -9.96
CA PRO A 283 -6.78 2.99 -9.65
C PRO A 283 -7.59 2.68 -10.91
N THR A 284 -8.69 1.95 -10.76
CA THR A 284 -9.75 1.87 -11.78
C THR A 284 -11.10 2.02 -11.10
N ALA A 285 -11.88 3.01 -11.53
CA ALA A 285 -13.27 3.16 -11.11
C ALA A 285 -14.21 2.53 -12.13
N VAL A 286 -15.35 2.02 -11.66
CA VAL A 286 -16.49 1.61 -12.48
C VAL A 286 -17.72 2.36 -11.98
N VAL A 287 -18.20 3.32 -12.76
CA VAL A 287 -19.31 4.24 -12.42
C VAL A 287 -20.55 3.80 -13.18
N ASN A 288 -21.50 3.14 -12.52
CA ASN A 288 -22.68 2.50 -13.15
C ASN A 288 -22.35 1.59 -14.38
N GLY A 289 -21.11 1.11 -14.47
CA GLY A 289 -20.58 0.31 -15.58
C GLY A 289 -19.62 1.04 -16.51
N LYS A 290 -19.56 2.38 -16.51
CA LYS A 290 -18.53 3.16 -17.23
C LYS A 290 -17.19 3.05 -16.50
N LYS A 291 -16.19 2.41 -17.13
CA LYS A 291 -14.86 2.23 -16.53
C LYS A 291 -13.97 3.45 -16.76
N VAL A 292 -13.35 3.97 -15.70
CA VAL A 292 -12.37 5.07 -15.72
C VAL A 292 -11.04 4.53 -15.19
N VAL A 293 -10.07 4.33 -16.07
CA VAL A 293 -8.78 3.69 -15.76
C VAL A 293 -7.68 4.72 -15.46
N GLY A 294 -6.92 4.48 -14.40
CA GLY A 294 -5.84 5.31 -13.92
C GLY A 294 -6.32 6.50 -13.08
N ALA A 295 -5.37 7.17 -12.40
CA ALA A 295 -5.65 8.32 -11.56
C ALA A 295 -5.93 9.59 -12.38
N GLN A 296 -7.09 9.61 -13.04
CA GLN A 296 -7.56 10.71 -13.89
C GLN A 296 -7.86 11.97 -13.06
N PRO A 297 -7.79 13.17 -13.67
CA PRO A 297 -8.15 14.40 -12.99
C PRO A 297 -9.67 14.50 -12.80
N TYR A 298 -10.09 15.14 -11.71
CA TYR A 298 -11.51 15.31 -11.34
C TYR A 298 -12.50 15.63 -12.48
N PRO A 299 -12.22 16.52 -13.47
CA PRO A 299 -13.16 16.79 -14.56
C PRO A 299 -13.56 15.57 -15.42
N GLN A 300 -12.71 14.53 -15.49
CA GLN A 300 -13.07 13.28 -16.17
C GLN A 300 -14.09 12.48 -15.35
N PHE A 301 -13.98 12.49 -14.02
CA PHE A 301 -14.94 11.86 -13.13
C PHE A 301 -16.25 12.63 -13.05
N GLU A 302 -16.18 13.96 -12.93
CA GLU A 302 -17.31 14.89 -13.05
C GLU A 302 -18.11 14.61 -14.32
N THR A 303 -17.46 14.56 -15.49
CA THR A 303 -18.13 14.26 -16.76
C THR A 303 -18.85 12.90 -16.73
N VAL A 304 -18.22 11.84 -16.21
CA VAL A 304 -18.80 10.49 -16.17
C VAL A 304 -19.93 10.37 -15.13
N ILE A 305 -19.85 11.08 -14.01
CA ILE A 305 -20.89 11.08 -12.96
C ILE A 305 -22.12 11.86 -13.43
N GLU A 306 -21.94 13.07 -13.99
CA GLU A 306 -23.06 13.90 -14.48
C GLU A 306 -23.84 13.21 -15.62
N GLU A 307 -23.17 12.43 -16.48
CA GLU A 307 -23.84 11.59 -17.49
C GLU A 307 -24.66 10.42 -16.92
N GLU A 308 -24.44 10.03 -15.66
CA GLU A 308 -25.17 8.96 -14.96
C GLU A 308 -26.26 9.50 -14.01
N LEU A 309 -26.33 10.82 -13.83
CA LEU A 309 -27.34 11.53 -13.04
C LEU A 309 -28.49 12.11 -13.91
N SER A 310 -28.40 12.03 -15.25
CA SER A 310 -29.24 12.76 -16.22
C SER A 310 -30.35 11.94 -16.89
#